data_AF-A0A926XYN8-F1
#
_entry.id   AF-A0A926XYN8-F1
#
_cell.length_a   1.000
_cell.length_b   1.000
_cell.length_c   1.000
_cell.angle_alpha   90.00
_cell.angle_beta   90.00
_cell.angle_gamma   90.00
#
_symmetry.space_group_name_H-M   'P 1'
#
loop_
_entity.id
_entity.type
_entity.pdbx_description
1 polymer ?
#
loop_
_entity_poly.entity_id
_entity_poly.type
_entity_poly.pdbx_seq_one_letter_code
_entity_poly.pdbx_strand_id
1 'polypeptide(L)' 'MVTSMPNPQTTLQEVIERILSSHRIAQQDQEILLGLLSSGSLTEADKLLVNRVYTLLSRGFIEVID' A
#
# COMPACT_ATOMS: atom_id res chain seq x y z
N MET A 1 12.90 -21.09 -20.18
CA MET A 1 11.57 -20.94 -19.55
C MET A 1 11.77 -20.30 -18.20
N VAL A 2 11.42 -19.03 -18.03
CA VAL A 2 11.46 -18.37 -16.71
C VAL A 2 10.21 -18.79 -15.95
N THR A 3 10.38 -19.54 -14.88
CA THR A 3 9.31 -19.88 -13.95
C THR A 3 8.97 -18.62 -13.17
N SER A 4 7.94 -17.90 -13.59
CA SER A 4 7.29 -16.87 -12.77
C SER A 4 6.72 -17.55 -11.54
N MET A 5 7.46 -17.50 -10.43
CA MET A 5 6.94 -17.89 -9.13
C MET A 5 5.77 -16.97 -8.80
N PRO A 6 4.64 -17.47 -8.26
CA PRO A 6 3.60 -16.60 -7.76
C PRO A 6 4.21 -15.76 -6.63
N ASN A 7 4.29 -14.45 -6.86
CA ASN A 7 4.77 -13.51 -5.87
C ASN A 7 3.94 -13.73 -4.60
N PRO A 8 4.54 -13.95 -3.42
CA PRO A 8 3.78 -14.16 -2.19
C PRO A 8 2.82 -12.97 -2.04
N GLN A 9 1.55 -13.28 -1.79
CA GLN A 9 0.44 -12.33 -1.73
C GLN A 9 0.88 -11.09 -0.96
N THR A 10 1.22 -10.00 -1.68
CA THR A 10 1.75 -8.80 -1.06
C THR A 10 0.66 -8.25 -0.15
N THR A 11 0.94 -8.25 1.14
CA THR A 11 -0.02 -7.87 2.18
C THR A 11 -0.15 -6.35 2.23
N LEU A 12 -1.28 -5.85 2.74
CA LEU A 12 -1.45 -4.42 2.96
C LEU A 12 -0.32 -3.83 3.82
N GLN A 13 0.12 -4.57 4.84
CA GLN A 13 1.20 -4.14 5.71
C GLN A 13 2.51 -3.89 4.94
N GLU A 14 2.91 -4.80 4.06
CA GLU A 14 4.16 -4.67 3.28
C GLU A 14 4.12 -3.46 2.35
N VAL A 15 2.96 -3.19 1.71
CA VAL A 15 2.78 -2.02 0.84
C VAL A 15 2.88 -0.74 1.67
N ILE A 16 2.21 -0.70 2.82
CA ILE A 16 2.24 0.45 3.72
C ILE A 16 3.66 0.70 4.22
N GLU A 17 4.39 -0.34 4.65
CA GLU A 17 5.79 -0.21 5.10
C GLU A 17 6.71 0.33 4.01
N ARG A 18 6.51 -0.10 2.76
CA ARG A 18 7.24 0.43 1.60
C ARG A 18 6.95 1.91 1.36
N ILE A 19 5.69 2.31 1.39
CA ILE A 19 5.28 3.73 1.25
C ILE A 19 5.90 4.58 2.36
N LEU A 20 5.81 4.11 3.61
CA LEU A 20 6.33 4.85 4.76
C LEU A 20 7.85 4.97 4.73
N SER A 21 8.55 3.94 4.25
CA SER A 21 10.02 3.96 4.16
C SER A 21 10.53 4.84 3.01
N SER A 22 9.79 4.88 1.90
CA SER A 22 10.15 5.70 0.73
C SER A 22 9.60 7.13 0.80
N HIS A 23 8.69 7.42 1.74
CA HIS A 23 7.92 8.65 1.82
C HIS A 23 7.16 8.98 0.52
N ARG A 24 6.87 7.94 -0.28
CA ARG A 24 6.33 8.08 -1.62
C ARG A 24 5.25 7.02 -1.85
N ILE A 25 4.22 7.41 -2.60
CA ILE A 25 3.22 6.49 -3.13
C ILE A 25 3.41 6.48 -4.64
N ALA A 26 3.96 5.40 -5.18
CA ALA A 26 4.11 5.22 -6.62
C ALA A 26 2.82 4.63 -7.24
N GLN A 27 2.69 4.71 -8.56
CA GLN A 27 1.55 4.12 -9.28
C GLN A 27 1.32 2.64 -8.92
N GLN A 28 2.40 1.85 -8.81
CA GLN A 28 2.31 0.44 -8.41
C GLN A 28 1.73 0.27 -6.99
N ASP A 29 2.07 1.16 -6.05
CA ASP A 29 1.51 1.11 -4.70
C ASP A 29 0.01 1.39 -4.72
N GLN A 30 -0.43 2.33 -5.55
CA GLN A 30 -1.85 2.67 -5.70
C GLN A 30 -2.65 1.52 -6.29
N GLU A 31 -2.14 0.84 -7.32
CA GLU A 31 -2.80 -0.32 -7.91
C GLU A 31 -2.98 -1.45 -6.90
N ILE A 32 -1.95 -1.72 -6.09
CA ILE A 32 -2.01 -2.76 -5.07
C ILE A 32 -2.98 -2.35 -3.96
N LEU A 33 -2.90 -1.10 -3.46
CA LEU A 33 -3.84 -0.60 -2.47
C LEU A 33 -5.28 -0.68 -2.99
N LEU A 34 -5.55 -0.26 -4.22
CA LEU A 34 -6.89 -0.33 -4.81
C LEU A 34 -7.39 -1.77 -4.89
N GLY A 35 -6.55 -2.72 -5.33
CA GLY A 35 -6.90 -4.14 -5.38
C GLY A 35 -7.22 -4.71 -3.99
N LEU A 36 -6.39 -4.41 -2.99
CA LEU A 36 -6.59 -4.87 -1.62
C LEU A 36 -7.85 -4.25 -0.99
N LEU A 37 -8.06 -2.95 -1.16
CA LEU A 37 -9.22 -2.25 -0.62
C LEU A 37 -10.53 -2.68 -1.29
N SER A 38 -10.50 -2.98 -2.59
CA SER A 38 -11.68 -3.42 -3.35
C SER A 38 -12.12 -4.85 -3.03
N SER A 39 -11.24 -5.68 -2.42
CA SER A 39 -11.57 -7.05 -2.02
C SER A 39 -12.58 -7.15 -0.87
N GLY A 40 -12.88 -6.02 -0.20
CA GLY A 40 -14.07 -5.86 0.64
C GLY A 40 -13.94 -6.30 2.11
N SER A 41 -12.79 -6.84 2.55
CA SER A 41 -12.57 -7.22 3.94
C SER A 41 -11.34 -6.55 4.56
N LEU A 42 -11.42 -5.24 4.82
CA LEU A 42 -10.45 -4.59 5.71
C LEU A 42 -10.76 -4.94 7.16
N THR A 43 -9.77 -5.53 7.83
CA THR A 43 -9.80 -5.66 9.29
C THR A 43 -9.65 -4.29 9.96
N GLU A 44 -9.94 -4.19 11.25
CA GLU A 44 -9.68 -2.95 12.01
C GLU A 44 -8.18 -2.58 12.00
N ALA A 45 -7.28 -3.57 12.00
CA ALA A 45 -5.85 -3.34 11.89
C ALA A 45 -5.48 -2.72 10.52
N ASP A 46 -6.08 -3.21 9.44
CA ASP A 46 -5.88 -2.69 8.09
C ASP A 46 -6.34 -1.23 7.98
N LYS A 47 -7.50 -0.90 8.57
CA LYS A 47 -8.01 0.47 8.62
C LYS A 47 -7.05 1.41 9.34
N LEU A 48 -6.41 0.97 10.43
CA LEU A 48 -5.41 1.77 11.14
C LEU A 48 -4.19 2.07 10.27
N LEU A 49 -3.72 1.08 9.50
CA LEU A 49 -2.60 1.26 8.57
C LEU A 49 -2.94 2.27 7.45
N VAL A 50 -4.11 2.13 6.84
CA VAL A 50 -4.59 3.06 5.80
C VAL A 50 -4.76 4.47 6.36
N ASN A 51 -5.36 4.62 7.54
CA ASN A 51 -5.52 5.93 8.19
C ASN A 51 -4.17 6.60 8.51
N ARG A 52 -3.14 5.81 8.85
CA ARG A 52 -1.79 6.33 9.06
C ARG A 52 -1.21 6.90 7.77
N VAL A 53 -1.31 6.19 6.66
CA VAL A 53 -0.83 6.67 5.36
C VAL A 53 -1.61 7.91 4.93
N TYR A 54 -2.94 7.91 5.07
CA TYR A 54 -3.76 9.09 4.80
C TYR A 54 -3.33 10.31 5.63
N THR A 55 -3.10 10.12 6.93
CA THR A 55 -2.67 11.22 7.82
C THR A 55 -1.34 11.81 7.34
N LEU A 56 -0.36 10.96 7.01
CA LEU A 56 0.95 11.41 6.56
C LEU A 56 0.90 12.07 5.18
N LEU A 57 0.08 11.54 4.27
CA LEU A 57 -0.20 12.16 2.97
C LEU A 57 -0.85 13.54 3.13
N SER A 58 -1.91 13.65 3.95
CA SER A 58 -2.63 14.91 4.19
C SER A 58 -1.77 16.02 4.82
N ARG A 59 -0.70 15.63 5.53
CA ARG A 59 0.26 16.53 6.15
C ARG A 59 1.47 16.84 5.26
N GLY A 60 1.55 16.25 4.06
CA GLY A 60 2.65 16.43 3.13
C GLY A 60 3.93 15.67 3.48
N PHE A 61 3.88 14.67 4.37
CA PHE A 61 5.04 13.81 4.71
C PHE A 61 5.24 12.68 3.72
N ILE A 62 4.22 12.38 2.92
CA ILE A 62 4.24 11.42 1.84
C ILE A 62 3.79 12.15 0.59
N GLU A 63 4.48 11.91 -0.51
CA GLU A 63 4.16 12.46 -1.81
C GLU A 63 3.65 11.35 -2.74
N VAL A 64 2.64 11.64 -3.55
CA VAL A 64 2.23 10.73 -4.63
C VAL A 64 3.11 11.04 -5.85
N ILE A 65 3.76 10.03 -6.38
CA ILE A 65 4.62 10.14 -7.56
C ILE A 65 4.07 9.28 -8.70
N ASP A 66 4.23 9.75 -9.94
CA ASP A 66 3.95 9.00 -11.17
C ASP A 66 4.99 7.88 -11.38
#